data_AF-A0A4U0TNM8-F1
#
_entry.id   AF-A0A4U0TNM8-F1
#
_cell.length_a   1.000
_cell.length_b   1.000
_cell.length_c   1.000
_cell.angle_alpha   90.00
_cell.angle_beta   90.00
_cell.angle_gamma   90.00
#
_symmetry.space_group_name_H-M   'P 1'
#
loop_
_entity.id
_entity.type
_entity.pdbx_description
1 polymer ?
#
loop_
_entity_poly.entity_id
_entity_poly.type
_entity_poly.pdbx_seq_one_letter_code
_entity_poly.pdbx_strand_id
1 'polypeptide(L)'
;MPPGNLHMTALEITHSLTANEIDALVQQMLPGVPEIADYTLTHRARLVKPMLSFDAQALALSYLPAAGEPSRDAEEDSYTYHHLRRDLLTNAQATGVKVASRYVIPSAHLTIGRFITKRDFETEDGEVDHARVEKLIAAIEEVNQWLRAEYWPTAEGIRAGGEWFVGQEKGLEFRKGALWYGGGGKTVHLGKGF
;
A
#
# COMPACT_ATOMS: atom_id res chain seq x y z
N MET A 1 -10.99 -7.18 -5.07
CA MET A 1 -11.29 -5.96 -4.29
C MET A 1 -12.01 -4.96 -5.21
N PRO A 2 -13.09 -4.29 -4.79
CA PRO A 2 -13.72 -3.26 -5.63
C PRO A 2 -12.75 -2.12 -5.95
N PRO A 3 -12.73 -1.58 -7.19
CA PRO A 3 -11.78 -0.54 -7.59
C PRO A 3 -11.77 0.69 -6.67
N GLY A 4 -12.93 1.15 -6.22
CA GLY A 4 -13.05 2.31 -5.31
C GLY A 4 -12.48 2.10 -3.91
N ASN A 5 -12.12 0.86 -3.54
CA ASN A 5 -11.52 0.52 -2.25
C ASN A 5 -10.01 0.21 -2.37
N LEU A 6 -9.45 0.23 -3.59
CA LEU A 6 -8.02 0.02 -3.78
C LEU A 6 -7.24 1.18 -3.14
N HIS A 7 -6.30 0.83 -2.27
CA HIS A 7 -5.45 1.77 -1.57
C HIS A 7 -4.14 1.07 -1.17
N MET A 8 -3.12 1.86 -0.87
CA MET A 8 -1.89 1.43 -0.21
C MET A 8 -1.85 2.05 1.18
N THR A 9 -1.66 1.24 2.22
CA THR A 9 -1.52 1.74 3.59
C THR A 9 -0.10 2.25 3.82
N ALA A 10 0.06 3.58 3.94
CA ALA A 10 1.35 4.19 4.28
C ALA A 10 1.72 4.02 5.76
N LEU A 11 0.74 4.12 6.67
CA LEU A 11 0.91 3.94 8.10
C LEU A 11 -0.41 3.48 8.74
N GLU A 12 -0.36 2.49 9.62
CA GLU A 12 -1.47 2.11 10.50
C GLU A 12 -1.19 2.62 11.91
N ILE A 13 -2.03 3.50 12.45
CA ILE A 13 -1.79 4.07 13.79
C ILE A 13 -2.08 3.06 14.90
N THR A 14 -3.23 2.38 14.83
CA THR A 14 -3.69 1.42 15.84
C THR A 14 -4.78 0.52 15.24
N HIS A 15 -5.14 -0.55 15.96
CA HIS A 15 -6.20 -1.47 15.58
C HIS A 15 -6.93 -2.01 16.81
N SER A 16 -8.11 -2.62 16.61
CA SER A 16 -8.85 -3.36 17.65
C SER A 16 -9.23 -2.58 18.92
N LEU A 17 -9.39 -1.26 18.81
CA LEU A 17 -9.90 -0.40 19.88
C LEU A 17 -11.38 -0.07 19.70
N THR A 18 -12.03 0.36 20.77
CA THR A 18 -13.41 0.86 20.74
C THR A 18 -13.51 2.17 19.96
N ALA A 19 -14.71 2.52 19.50
CA ALA A 19 -14.95 3.77 18.78
C ALA A 19 -14.54 5.01 19.61
N ASN A 20 -14.79 5.00 20.93
CA ASN A 20 -14.44 6.12 21.81
C ASN A 20 -12.91 6.29 21.94
N GLU A 21 -12.17 5.18 22.05
CA GLU A 21 -10.71 5.22 22.09
C GLU A 21 -10.11 5.72 20.76
N ILE A 22 -10.65 5.26 19.63
CA ILE A 22 -10.26 5.77 18.30
C ILE A 22 -10.57 7.26 18.18
N ASP A 23 -11.72 7.70 18.65
CA ASP A 23 -12.12 9.10 18.57
C ASP A 23 -11.23 10.00 19.42
N ALA A 24 -10.86 9.56 20.64
CA ALA A 24 -9.91 10.26 21.49
C ALA A 24 -8.54 10.41 20.82
N LEU A 25 -8.01 9.33 20.21
CA LEU A 25 -6.75 9.36 19.47
C LEU A 25 -6.82 10.31 18.28
N VAL A 26 -7.91 10.27 17.51
CA VAL A 26 -8.09 11.18 16.37
C VAL A 26 -8.10 12.63 16.84
N GLN A 27 -8.86 12.96 17.89
CA GLN A 27 -8.89 14.32 18.44
C GLN A 27 -7.50 14.81 18.87
N GLN A 28 -6.69 13.92 19.45
CA GLN A 28 -5.31 14.22 19.83
C GLN A 28 -4.43 14.52 18.60
N MET A 29 -4.58 13.75 17.51
CA MET A 29 -3.78 13.92 16.29
C MET A 29 -4.20 15.12 15.43
N LEU A 30 -5.47 15.53 15.50
CA LEU A 30 -6.09 16.50 14.58
C LEU A 30 -5.24 17.75 14.28
N PRO A 31 -4.57 18.39 15.26
CA PRO A 31 -3.74 19.56 14.98
C PRO A 31 -2.56 19.29 14.02
N GLY A 32 -1.98 18.09 14.05
CA GLY A 32 -0.85 17.69 13.19
C GLY A 32 -1.25 16.96 11.91
N VAL A 33 -2.51 16.55 11.77
CA VAL A 33 -3.00 15.78 10.61
C VAL A 33 -2.75 16.47 9.27
N PRO A 34 -2.97 17.80 9.09
CA PRO A 34 -2.71 18.45 7.81
C PRO A 34 -1.25 18.32 7.35
N GLU A 35 -0.29 18.50 8.27
CA GLU A 35 1.15 18.37 7.96
C GLU A 35 1.53 16.94 7.58
N ILE A 36 0.96 15.95 8.28
CA ILE A 36 1.15 14.52 7.96
C ILE A 36 0.54 14.18 6.60
N ALA A 37 -0.68 14.66 6.33
CA ALA A 37 -1.43 14.31 5.14
C ALA A 37 -0.88 14.97 3.87
N ASP A 38 -0.40 16.20 3.99
CA ASP A 38 0.23 16.99 2.91
C ASP A 38 1.73 16.70 2.76
N TYR A 39 2.30 15.79 3.56
CA TYR A 39 3.75 15.54 3.61
C TYR A 39 4.36 15.19 2.24
N THR A 40 3.58 14.54 1.37
CA THR A 40 3.97 14.17 0.01
C THR A 40 4.13 15.35 -0.94
N LEU A 41 3.67 16.55 -0.59
CA LEU A 41 3.87 17.76 -1.43
C LEU A 41 5.36 18.07 -1.62
N THR A 42 6.15 17.90 -0.55
CA THR A 42 7.59 18.19 -0.50
C THR A 42 8.45 16.93 -0.48
N HIS A 43 7.89 15.78 -0.10
CA HIS A 43 8.60 14.50 0.03
C HIS A 43 8.03 13.43 -0.91
N ARG A 44 8.48 13.47 -2.16
CA ARG A 44 7.85 12.74 -3.28
C ARG A 44 8.51 11.39 -3.51
N ALA A 45 8.06 10.37 -2.77
CA ALA A 45 8.49 9.00 -2.98
C ALA A 45 7.90 8.43 -4.28
N ARG A 46 8.77 7.82 -5.09
CA ARG A 46 8.42 7.14 -6.34
C ARG A 46 8.50 5.63 -6.19
N LEU A 47 7.52 4.96 -6.75
CA LEU A 47 7.39 3.51 -6.79
C LEU A 47 7.40 3.03 -8.23
N VAL A 48 8.08 1.93 -8.50
CA VAL A 48 8.25 1.33 -9.84
C VAL A 48 8.16 -0.19 -9.75
N LYS A 49 8.29 -0.86 -10.89
CA LYS A 49 8.42 -2.33 -10.99
C LYS A 49 7.24 -3.06 -10.34
N PRO A 50 6.00 -2.80 -10.79
CA PRO A 50 4.83 -3.49 -10.27
C PRO A 50 4.98 -5.01 -10.43
N MET A 51 4.55 -5.75 -9.41
CA MET A 51 4.59 -7.21 -9.41
C MET A 51 3.44 -7.77 -8.56
N LEU A 52 2.75 -8.78 -9.08
CA LEU A 52 1.79 -9.56 -8.33
C LEU A 52 2.54 -10.44 -7.31
N SER A 53 2.15 -10.28 -6.06
CA SER A 53 2.67 -10.98 -4.89
C SER A 53 1.53 -11.61 -4.12
N PHE A 54 1.81 -12.63 -3.32
CA PHE A 54 0.82 -13.30 -2.51
C PHE A 54 1.42 -13.85 -1.23
N ASP A 55 0.56 -14.05 -0.24
CA ASP A 55 0.86 -14.78 0.98
C ASP A 55 -0.32 -15.70 1.32
N ALA A 56 -0.34 -16.25 2.53
CA ALA A 56 -1.43 -17.12 2.98
C ALA A 56 -2.80 -16.41 3.10
N GLN A 57 -2.86 -15.08 2.99
CA GLN A 57 -4.04 -14.27 3.25
C GLN A 57 -4.56 -13.55 2.00
N ALA A 58 -3.68 -13.17 1.08
CA ALA A 58 -4.02 -12.22 0.03
C ALA A 58 -3.18 -12.35 -1.25
N LEU A 59 -3.74 -11.76 -2.32
CA LEU A 59 -3.03 -11.33 -3.52
C LEU A 59 -2.88 -9.81 -3.47
N ALA A 60 -1.67 -9.32 -3.77
CA ALA A 60 -1.36 -7.90 -3.74
C ALA A 60 -0.49 -7.49 -4.93
N LEU A 61 -0.79 -6.32 -5.51
CA LEU A 61 0.10 -5.65 -6.45
C LEU A 61 1.13 -4.85 -5.64
N SER A 62 2.38 -5.28 -5.69
CA SER A 62 3.50 -4.71 -4.95
C SER A 62 4.42 -3.90 -5.86
N TYR A 63 5.09 -2.91 -5.28
CA TYR A 63 6.03 -2.03 -5.96
C TYR A 63 7.35 -1.96 -5.20
N LEU A 64 8.40 -1.57 -5.91
CA LEU A 64 9.70 -1.26 -5.32
C LEU A 64 9.94 0.26 -5.32
N PRO A 65 10.67 0.80 -4.33
CA PRO A 65 11.16 2.17 -4.42
C PRO A 65 12.01 2.36 -5.67
N ALA A 66 11.84 3.48 -6.34
CA ALA A 66 12.74 3.89 -7.40
C ALA A 66 14.14 4.21 -6.85
N ALA A 67 15.15 4.08 -7.70
CA ALA A 67 16.56 4.25 -7.43
C ALA A 67 17.30 4.82 -8.67
N GLY A 68 16.68 5.79 -9.36
CA GLY A 68 17.23 6.39 -10.59
C GLY A 68 16.82 5.65 -11.85
N GLU A 69 15.65 5.02 -11.87
CA GLU A 69 15.06 4.52 -13.10
C GLU A 69 14.66 5.68 -14.04
N PRO A 70 14.63 5.43 -15.37
CA PRO A 70 14.37 6.44 -16.40
C PRO A 70 13.31 7.49 -16.03
N SER A 71 13.55 8.74 -16.49
CA SER A 71 12.85 10.00 -16.16
C SER A 71 13.26 10.71 -14.88
N ARG A 72 14.06 10.07 -14.00
CA ARG A 72 14.73 10.72 -12.87
C ARG A 72 16.12 10.15 -12.67
N ASP A 73 17.00 10.92 -12.05
CA ASP A 73 18.28 10.41 -11.59
C ASP A 73 18.20 9.84 -10.15
N ALA A 74 19.31 9.26 -9.68
CA ALA A 74 19.38 8.65 -8.37
C ALA A 74 19.33 9.69 -7.22
N GLU A 75 19.66 10.95 -7.48
CA GLU A 75 19.57 12.03 -6.49
C GLU A 75 18.10 12.43 -6.28
N GLU A 76 17.34 12.54 -7.37
CA GLU A 76 15.89 12.79 -7.34
C GLU A 76 15.08 11.66 -6.68
N ASP A 77 15.56 10.41 -6.80
CA ASP A 77 14.96 9.23 -6.16
C ASP A 77 15.57 8.89 -4.77
N SER A 78 16.46 9.74 -4.25
CA SER A 78 17.08 9.53 -2.93
C SER A 78 16.06 9.48 -1.79
N TYR A 79 14.92 10.16 -1.95
CA TYR A 79 13.78 10.07 -1.04
C TYR A 79 12.87 8.88 -1.38
N THR A 80 13.23 7.70 -0.86
CA THR A 80 12.47 6.46 -1.06
C THR A 80 11.15 6.39 -0.27
N TYR A 81 10.27 5.46 -0.67
CA TYR A 81 9.07 5.12 0.10
C TYR A 81 9.34 4.69 1.54
N HIS A 82 10.52 4.12 1.83
CA HIS A 82 10.89 3.77 3.19
C HIS A 82 11.19 5.01 4.04
N HIS A 83 11.77 6.07 3.46
CA HIS A 83 11.90 7.37 4.12
C HIS A 83 10.52 7.95 4.43
N LEU A 84 9.59 7.91 3.47
CA LEU A 84 8.21 8.35 3.69
C LEU A 84 7.58 7.65 4.90
N ARG A 85 7.65 6.31 4.97
CA ARG A 85 7.06 5.57 6.09
C ARG A 85 7.70 5.92 7.44
N ARG A 86 9.04 6.05 7.49
CA ARG A 86 9.78 6.45 8.69
C ARG A 86 9.34 7.84 9.16
N ASP A 87 9.22 8.78 8.24
CA ASP A 87 8.90 10.17 8.56
C ASP A 87 7.44 10.30 8.99
N LEU A 88 6.51 9.58 8.34
CA LEU A 88 5.11 9.49 8.77
C LEU A 88 4.97 8.90 10.17
N LEU A 89 5.76 7.86 10.50
CA LEU A 89 5.80 7.31 11.86
C LEU A 89 6.25 8.37 12.86
N THR A 90 7.36 9.06 12.57
CA THR A 90 7.91 10.13 13.42
C THR A 90 6.90 11.24 13.62
N ASN A 91 6.27 11.73 12.54
CA ASN A 91 5.29 12.81 12.58
C ASN A 91 4.03 12.39 13.34
N ALA A 92 3.56 11.15 13.15
CA ALA A 92 2.44 10.62 13.94
C ALA A 92 2.80 10.56 15.43
N GLN A 93 3.98 10.05 15.80
CA GLN A 93 4.42 10.00 17.20
C GLN A 93 4.57 11.41 17.80
N ALA A 94 4.97 12.42 17.02
CA ALA A 94 5.06 13.80 17.47
C ALA A 94 3.70 14.41 17.87
N THR A 95 2.58 13.85 17.42
CA THR A 95 1.23 14.20 17.92
C THR A 95 0.92 13.60 19.31
N GLY A 96 1.85 12.83 19.88
CA GLY A 96 1.75 12.19 21.19
C GLY A 96 1.00 10.87 21.19
N VAL A 97 0.62 10.32 20.03
CA VAL A 97 -0.01 8.99 19.96
C VAL A 97 1.05 7.89 19.95
N LYS A 98 0.73 6.77 20.58
CA LYS A 98 1.51 5.54 20.43
C LYS A 98 1.07 4.84 19.14
N VAL A 99 2.00 4.68 18.20
CA VAL A 99 1.76 3.87 17.01
C VAL A 99 1.90 2.39 17.37
N ALA A 100 0.81 1.64 17.20
CA ALA A 100 0.67 0.22 17.51
C ALA A 100 0.14 -0.53 16.27
N SER A 101 0.91 -0.49 15.18
CA SER A 101 0.56 -1.16 13.92
C SER A 101 0.61 -2.68 14.07
N ARG A 102 -0.36 -3.38 13.48
CA ARG A 102 -0.38 -4.84 13.34
C ARG A 102 0.62 -5.33 12.32
N TYR A 103 0.81 -4.54 11.26
CA TYR A 103 1.69 -4.86 10.14
C TYR A 103 2.81 -3.84 10.04
N VAL A 104 4.02 -4.29 10.38
CA VAL A 104 5.24 -3.46 10.37
C VAL A 104 6.10 -3.64 9.12
N ILE A 105 5.78 -4.63 8.27
CA ILE A 105 6.53 -4.90 7.04
C ILE A 105 6.41 -3.68 6.12
N PRO A 106 7.53 -3.06 5.70
CA PRO A 106 7.51 -1.81 4.96
C PRO A 106 7.27 -2.01 3.45
N SER A 107 6.31 -2.85 3.08
CA SER A 107 5.97 -3.13 1.68
C SER A 107 5.05 -2.07 1.08
N ALA A 108 5.36 -1.60 -0.12
CA ALA A 108 4.47 -0.77 -0.93
C ALA A 108 3.54 -1.69 -1.75
N HIS A 109 2.32 -1.92 -1.29
CA HIS A 109 1.39 -2.80 -1.98
C HIS A 109 -0.07 -2.37 -1.89
N LEU A 110 -0.87 -2.77 -2.87
CA LEU A 110 -2.33 -2.74 -2.83
C LEU A 110 -2.84 -4.17 -2.78
N THR A 111 -3.66 -4.49 -1.78
CA THR A 111 -4.39 -5.77 -1.78
C THR A 111 -5.42 -5.77 -2.91
N ILE A 112 -5.36 -6.75 -3.81
CA ILE A 112 -6.29 -6.90 -4.94
C ILE A 112 -7.23 -8.10 -4.78
N GLY A 113 -6.83 -9.11 -3.99
CA GLY A 113 -7.62 -10.30 -3.69
C GLY A 113 -7.36 -10.83 -2.28
N ARG A 114 -8.31 -11.61 -1.74
CA ARG A 114 -8.19 -12.25 -0.42
C ARG A 114 -8.58 -13.71 -0.54
N PHE A 115 -7.80 -14.57 0.10
CA PHE A 115 -8.19 -15.96 0.29
C PHE A 115 -9.13 -16.04 1.50
N ILE A 116 -10.39 -16.38 1.25
CA ILE A 116 -11.42 -16.47 2.32
C ILE A 116 -11.55 -17.90 2.81
N THR A 117 -11.34 -18.86 1.91
CA THR A 117 -11.37 -20.29 2.21
C THR A 117 -10.31 -21.00 1.38
N LYS A 118 -9.95 -22.22 1.78
CA LYS A 118 -9.03 -23.09 1.03
C LYS A 118 -9.74 -24.01 0.02
N ARG A 119 -11.08 -23.97 -0.07
CA ARG A 119 -11.91 -24.92 -0.85
C ARG A 119 -11.56 -24.96 -2.33
N ASP A 120 -11.14 -23.83 -2.89
CA ASP A 120 -10.73 -23.75 -4.30
C ASP A 120 -9.49 -24.61 -4.60
N PHE A 121 -8.68 -24.90 -3.58
CA PHE A 121 -7.44 -25.69 -3.64
C PHE A 121 -7.58 -27.04 -2.93
N GLU A 122 -8.81 -27.49 -2.64
CA GLU A 122 -9.08 -28.79 -2.04
C GLU A 122 -9.66 -29.76 -3.06
N THR A 123 -9.31 -31.03 -2.90
CA THR A 123 -9.99 -32.18 -3.49
C THR A 123 -11.36 -32.39 -2.81
N GLU A 124 -12.18 -33.29 -3.35
CA GLU A 124 -13.49 -33.63 -2.73
C GLU A 124 -13.35 -34.17 -1.30
N ASP A 125 -12.22 -34.82 -1.00
CA ASP A 125 -11.89 -35.38 0.32
C ASP A 125 -11.31 -34.35 1.30
N GLY A 126 -11.13 -33.08 0.87
CA GLY A 126 -10.60 -31.99 1.70
C GLY A 126 -9.07 -31.92 1.78
N GLU A 127 -8.37 -32.78 1.04
CA GLU A 127 -6.91 -32.73 0.88
C GLU A 127 -6.49 -31.67 -0.15
N VAL A 128 -5.25 -31.17 -0.05
CA VAL A 128 -4.74 -30.14 -0.98
C VAL A 128 -4.64 -30.70 -2.41
N ASP A 129 -5.32 -30.05 -3.35
CA ASP A 129 -5.19 -30.30 -4.78
C ASP A 129 -3.99 -29.52 -5.33
N HIS A 130 -2.83 -30.17 -5.35
CA HIS A 130 -1.57 -29.59 -5.83
C HIS A 130 -1.65 -29.10 -7.28
N ALA A 131 -2.47 -29.73 -8.14
CA ALA A 131 -2.61 -29.31 -9.53
C ALA A 131 -3.36 -27.97 -9.65
N ARG A 132 -4.32 -27.69 -8.76
CA ARG A 132 -4.98 -26.37 -8.68
C ARG A 132 -4.06 -25.30 -8.14
N VAL A 133 -3.23 -25.63 -7.15
CA VAL A 133 -2.21 -24.71 -6.64
C VAL A 133 -1.20 -24.36 -7.74
N GLU A 134 -0.70 -25.36 -8.47
CA GLU A 134 0.23 -25.15 -9.60
C GLU A 134 -0.36 -24.22 -10.66
N LYS A 135 -1.65 -24.39 -11.02
CA LYS A 135 -2.34 -23.48 -11.95
C LYS A 135 -2.41 -22.05 -11.45
N LEU A 136 -2.65 -21.83 -10.15
CA LEU A 136 -2.62 -20.48 -9.56
C LEU A 136 -1.22 -19.87 -9.68
N ILE A 137 -0.18 -20.63 -9.33
CA ILE A 137 1.20 -20.14 -9.40
C ILE A 137 1.59 -19.79 -10.83
N ALA A 138 1.28 -20.67 -11.79
CA ALA A 138 1.54 -20.41 -13.21
C ALA A 138 0.85 -19.13 -13.71
N ALA A 139 -0.41 -18.91 -13.32
CA ALA A 139 -1.13 -17.68 -13.69
C ALA A 139 -0.50 -16.42 -13.07
N ILE A 140 -0.03 -16.50 -11.81
CA ILE A 140 0.68 -15.39 -11.17
C ILE A 140 2.00 -15.10 -11.87
N GLU A 141 2.74 -16.13 -12.26
CA GLU A 141 4.00 -16.00 -13.01
C GLU A 141 3.78 -15.39 -14.39
N GLU A 142 2.75 -15.82 -15.12
CA GLU A 142 2.37 -15.25 -16.42
C GLU A 142 2.07 -13.75 -16.29
N VAL A 143 1.26 -13.35 -15.30
CA VAL A 143 0.98 -11.93 -15.02
C VAL A 143 2.26 -11.17 -14.68
N ASN A 144 3.16 -11.75 -13.91
CA ASN A 144 4.43 -11.11 -13.54
C ASN A 144 5.40 -10.96 -14.72
N GLN A 145 5.42 -11.92 -15.65
CA GLN A 145 6.18 -11.80 -16.89
C GLN A 145 5.62 -10.67 -17.75
N TRP A 146 4.29 -10.59 -17.88
CA TRP A 146 3.62 -9.49 -18.57
C TRP A 146 3.89 -8.12 -17.92
N LEU A 147 3.78 -8.00 -16.60
CA LEU A 147 4.09 -6.78 -15.87
C LEU A 147 5.55 -6.32 -16.08
N ARG A 148 6.50 -7.27 -16.10
CA ARG A 148 7.90 -6.98 -16.40
C ARG A 148 8.10 -6.51 -17.84
N ALA A 149 7.49 -7.16 -18.80
CA ALA A 149 7.65 -6.81 -20.20
C ALA A 149 7.07 -5.43 -20.53
N GLU A 150 5.94 -5.08 -19.91
CA GLU A 150 5.14 -3.91 -20.33
C GLU A 150 5.26 -2.69 -19.42
N TYR A 151 5.51 -2.89 -18.12
CA TYR A 151 5.38 -1.84 -17.10
C TYR A 151 6.65 -1.61 -16.28
N TRP A 152 7.67 -2.44 -16.43
CA TRP A 152 8.96 -2.16 -15.80
C TRP A 152 9.75 -1.13 -16.61
N PRO A 153 10.66 -0.38 -15.96
CA PRO A 153 11.47 0.60 -16.66
C PRO A 153 12.40 -0.02 -17.70
N THR A 154 12.43 0.57 -18.90
CA THR A 154 13.33 0.20 -20.01
C THR A 154 14.13 1.43 -20.47
N ALA A 155 15.05 1.24 -21.43
CA ALA A 155 15.82 2.37 -21.98
C ALA A 155 14.92 3.42 -22.66
N GLU A 156 13.75 3.00 -23.16
CA GLU A 156 12.76 3.83 -23.83
C GLU A 156 11.85 4.59 -22.85
N GLY A 157 11.93 4.28 -21.55
CA GLY A 157 11.16 4.93 -20.49
C GLY A 157 10.28 3.95 -19.71
N ILE A 158 9.20 4.47 -19.14
CA ILE A 158 8.24 3.71 -18.34
C ILE A 158 6.84 3.94 -18.91
N ARG A 159 6.13 2.85 -19.18
CA ARG A 159 4.74 2.90 -19.65
C ARG A 159 3.84 3.49 -18.55
N ALA A 160 2.82 4.26 -18.94
CA ALA A 160 1.81 4.76 -18.01
C ALA A 160 1.21 3.62 -17.16
N GLY A 161 1.22 3.79 -15.83
CA GLY A 161 0.84 2.76 -14.86
C GLY A 161 2.00 1.89 -14.34
N GLY A 162 3.20 2.00 -14.92
CA GLY A 162 4.40 1.30 -14.48
C GLY A 162 5.16 1.99 -13.34
N GLU A 163 4.84 3.26 -13.09
CA GLU A 163 5.31 4.03 -11.94
C GLU A 163 4.16 4.65 -11.17
N TRP A 164 4.42 4.96 -9.91
CA TRP A 164 3.50 5.64 -9.03
C TRP A 164 4.23 6.61 -8.12
N PHE A 165 3.91 7.89 -8.25
CA PHE A 165 4.28 8.92 -7.28
C PHE A 165 3.27 8.95 -6.15
N VAL A 166 3.72 8.61 -4.94
CA VAL A 166 2.85 8.59 -3.77
C VAL A 166 2.41 10.02 -3.47
N GLY A 167 1.09 10.25 -3.46
CA GLY A 167 0.54 11.57 -3.18
C GLY A 167 0.29 12.45 -4.40
N GLN A 168 0.48 11.97 -5.64
CA GLN A 168 0.38 12.81 -6.85
C GLN A 168 -1.06 13.31 -7.11
N GLU A 169 -2.03 12.41 -7.32
CA GLU A 169 -3.42 12.82 -7.59
C GLU A 169 -4.10 13.44 -6.35
N LYS A 170 -3.85 12.82 -5.20
CA LYS A 170 -4.36 13.20 -3.88
C LYS A 170 -3.27 12.91 -2.86
N GLY A 171 -3.17 13.74 -1.83
CA GLY A 171 -2.26 13.50 -0.71
C GLY A 171 -2.70 12.29 0.12
N LEU A 172 -2.05 12.10 1.27
CA LEU A 172 -2.38 10.97 2.13
C LEU A 172 -3.77 11.15 2.76
N GLU A 173 -4.52 10.07 2.82
CA GLU A 173 -5.86 10.08 3.40
C GLU A 173 -5.81 9.61 4.86
N PHE A 174 -6.10 10.52 5.79
CA PHE A 174 -6.21 10.19 7.21
C PHE A 174 -7.64 9.71 7.50
N ARG A 175 -7.78 8.41 7.82
CA ARG A 175 -9.07 7.75 8.01
C ARG A 175 -9.21 7.18 9.42
N LYS A 176 -10.47 7.03 9.87
CA LYS A 176 -10.81 6.33 11.12
C LYS A 176 -11.99 5.38 10.96
N GLY A 177 -12.10 4.41 11.88
CA GLY A 177 -13.24 3.50 12.02
C GLY A 177 -12.90 2.06 11.63
N ALA A 178 -13.93 1.27 11.34
CA ALA A 178 -13.80 -0.11 10.85
C ALA A 178 -13.31 -0.10 9.39
N LEU A 179 -12.03 0.15 9.21
CA LEU A 179 -11.35 0.20 7.93
C LEU A 179 -11.03 -1.24 7.50
N TRP A 180 -11.78 -1.73 6.54
CA TRP A 180 -11.60 -3.07 5.99
C TRP A 180 -11.29 -2.95 4.51
N TYR A 181 -10.02 -3.19 4.18
CA TYR A 181 -9.56 -3.28 2.80
C TYR A 181 -9.94 -2.04 1.97
N GLY A 182 -9.79 -0.85 2.56
CA GLY A 182 -10.08 0.45 1.94
C GLY A 182 -11.55 0.84 1.92
N GLY A 183 -12.44 -0.10 2.24
CA GLY A 183 -13.85 0.15 2.51
C GLY A 183 -14.10 0.44 4.00
N GLY A 184 -15.27 1.01 4.27
CA GLY A 184 -15.68 1.34 5.63
C GLY A 184 -14.93 2.54 6.23
N GLY A 185 -15.18 2.77 7.52
CA GLY A 185 -14.72 3.95 8.23
C GLY A 185 -15.15 5.26 7.56
N LYS A 186 -14.44 6.34 7.88
CA LYS A 186 -14.60 7.65 7.23
C LYS A 186 -13.29 8.39 7.12
N THR A 187 -13.19 9.21 6.09
CA THR A 187 -12.13 10.20 5.92
C THR A 187 -12.28 11.28 6.98
N VAL A 188 -11.22 11.51 7.74
CA VAL A 188 -11.13 12.62 8.70
C VAL A 188 -10.47 13.81 8.01
N HIS A 189 -9.44 13.56 7.20
CA HIS A 189 -8.75 14.56 6.42
C HIS A 189 -8.19 13.93 5.14
N LEU A 190 -8.24 14.66 4.04
CA LEU A 190 -7.64 14.28 2.76
C LEU A 190 -6.57 15.31 2.41
N GLY A 191 -5.31 14.87 2.32
CA GLY A 191 -4.21 15.73 1.93
C GLY A 191 -4.27 16.15 0.46
N LYS A 192 -3.46 17.15 0.11
CA LYS A 192 -3.36 17.73 -1.24
C LYS A 192 -2.43 16.92 -2.13
N GLY A 193 -2.85 16.78 -3.39
CA GLY A 193 -2.00 16.27 -4.47
C GLY A 193 -1.04 17.32 -5.02
N PHE A 194 -0.12 16.91 -5.90
CA PHE A 194 0.87 17.78 -6.56
C PHE A 194 1.04 17.47 -8.04
#